data_AF-A0A962UKA1-F1
#
_entry.id   AF-A0A962UKA1-F1
#
_cell.length_a   1.000
_cell.length_b   1.000
_cell.length_c   1.000
_cell.angle_alpha   90.00
_cell.angle_beta   90.00
_cell.angle_gamma   90.00
#
_symmetry.space_group_name_H-M   'P 1'
#
loop_
_entity.id
_entity.type
_entity.pdbx_description
1 polymer ?
#
loop_
_entity_poly.entity_id
_entity_poly.type
_entity_poly.pdbx_seq_one_letter_code
_entity_poly.pdbx_strand_id
1 'polypeptide(L)'
;MEYGTDIGAEEWAILAPFLELKQKGRPRKHSLRRMVDAIRYVRRTGCQWRLLPKDFPPWRSVYVAFWRWRNSGLWEKILRELRKRVRIKAGRNPRRCKPV
;
A
#
# COMPACT_ATOMS: atom_id res chain seq x y z
N MET A 1 -8.19 -7.15 -15.93
CA MET A 1 -8.02 -8.51 -15.40
C MET A 1 -7.88 -8.39 -13.89
N GLU A 2 -8.73 -9.11 -13.17
CA GLU A 2 -8.74 -9.16 -11.71
C GLU A 2 -7.90 -10.35 -11.26
N TYR A 3 -7.05 -10.13 -10.27
CA TYR A 3 -6.22 -11.15 -9.64
C TYR A 3 -6.76 -11.42 -8.22
N GLY A 4 -6.68 -12.66 -7.74
CA GLY A 4 -7.03 -12.98 -6.34
C GLY A 4 -6.17 -12.25 -5.28
N THR A 5 -5.16 -11.50 -5.72
CA THR A 5 -4.31 -10.64 -4.90
C THR A 5 -4.74 -9.18 -4.92
N ASP A 6 -5.73 -8.78 -5.72
CA ASP A 6 -6.19 -7.41 -5.83
C ASP A 6 -6.86 -6.94 -4.53
N ILE A 7 -6.84 -5.63 -4.32
CA ILE A 7 -7.40 -5.04 -3.11
C ILE A 7 -8.93 -4.85 -3.23
N GLY A 8 -9.65 -5.30 -2.18
CA GLY A 8 -11.08 -5.04 -2.05
C GLY A 8 -11.37 -3.53 -1.89
N ALA A 9 -12.59 -3.12 -2.21
CA ALA A 9 -13.01 -1.71 -2.09
C ALA A 9 -12.90 -1.18 -0.64
N GLU A 10 -13.23 -2.02 0.35
CA GLU A 10 -13.13 -1.67 1.77
C GLU A 10 -11.69 -1.46 2.23
N GLU A 11 -10.79 -2.36 1.84
CA GLU A 11 -9.36 -2.23 2.12
C GLU A 11 -8.78 -1.00 1.42
N TRP A 12 -9.21 -0.73 0.18
CA TRP A 12 -8.81 0.45 -0.57
C TRP A 12 -9.26 1.74 0.12
N ALA A 13 -10.48 1.81 0.64
CA ALA A 13 -10.98 2.98 1.36
C ALA A 13 -10.12 3.33 2.58
N ILE A 14 -9.47 2.34 3.19
CA ILE A 14 -8.53 2.57 4.30
C ILE A 14 -7.19 3.09 3.80
N LEU A 15 -6.67 2.57 2.67
CA LEU A 15 -5.34 2.92 2.15
C LEU A 15 -5.32 4.23 1.36
N ALA A 16 -6.36 4.50 0.58
CA ALA A 16 -6.49 5.67 -0.29
C ALA A 16 -6.07 7.00 0.38
N PRO A 17 -6.57 7.36 1.58
CA PRO A 17 -6.21 8.65 2.20
C PRO A 17 -4.71 8.78 2.54
N PHE A 18 -4.00 7.67 2.77
CA PHE A 18 -2.56 7.70 3.01
C PHE A 18 -1.75 7.86 1.71
N LEU A 19 -2.28 7.37 0.58
CA LEU A 19 -1.60 7.38 -0.73
C LEU A 19 -1.91 8.64 -1.54
N GLU A 20 -3.04 9.28 -1.27
CA GLU A 20 -3.50 10.55 -1.86
C GLU A 20 -2.77 11.78 -1.31
N LEU A 21 -1.76 11.60 -0.46
CA LEU A 21 -0.89 12.70 -0.02
C LEU A 21 -0.36 13.46 -1.25
N LYS A 22 -0.75 14.75 -1.31
CA LYS A 22 -0.60 15.65 -2.45
C LYS A 22 0.75 15.48 -3.15
N GLN A 23 0.71 15.05 -4.40
CA GLN A 23 1.89 15.10 -5.24
C GLN A 23 2.05 16.52 -5.77
N LYS A 24 3.11 17.22 -5.39
CA LYS A 24 3.53 18.45 -6.10
C LYS A 24 4.21 18.03 -7.41
N GLY A 25 3.70 18.48 -8.55
CA GLY A 25 4.31 18.25 -9.87
C GLY A 25 3.42 17.49 -10.86
N ARG A 26 4.04 16.83 -11.85
CA ARG A 26 3.35 16.18 -12.98
C ARG A 26 2.35 15.12 -12.49
N PRO A 27 1.11 15.09 -13.04
CA PRO A 27 0.11 14.11 -12.66
C PRO A 27 0.59 12.68 -12.92
N ARG A 28 0.18 11.74 -12.06
CA ARG A 28 0.52 10.32 -12.17
C ARG A 28 -0.17 9.74 -13.40
N LYS A 29 0.61 9.05 -14.24
CA LYS A 29 0.08 8.38 -15.45
C LYS A 29 -0.75 7.12 -15.14
N HIS A 30 -0.51 6.47 -14.01
CA HIS A 30 -1.19 5.22 -13.63
C HIS A 30 -1.97 5.42 -12.33
N SER A 31 -3.11 4.73 -12.21
CA SER A 31 -3.94 4.77 -11.01
C SER A 31 -3.19 4.19 -9.80
N LEU A 32 -3.36 4.83 -8.65
CA LEU A 32 -2.72 4.40 -7.39
C LEU A 32 -3.15 2.99 -6.99
N ARG A 33 -4.44 2.67 -7.20
CA ARG A 33 -4.98 1.35 -6.92
C ARG A 33 -4.22 0.25 -7.66
N ARG A 34 -4.06 0.40 -8.98
CA ARG A 34 -3.32 -0.56 -9.83
C ARG A 34 -1.85 -0.66 -9.45
N MET A 35 -1.22 0.42 -8.97
CA MET A 35 0.15 0.35 -8.43
C MET A 35 0.22 -0.47 -7.15
N VAL A 36 -0.73 -0.28 -6.23
CA VAL A 36 -0.80 -1.04 -4.98
C VAL A 36 -1.12 -2.51 -5.25
N ASP A 37 -2.04 -2.80 -6.17
CA ASP A 37 -2.36 -4.16 -6.61
C ASP A 37 -1.12 -4.86 -7.17
N ALA A 38 -0.35 -4.19 -8.02
CA ALA A 38 0.91 -4.72 -8.55
C ALA A 38 1.94 -5.03 -7.45
N ILE A 39 2.09 -4.13 -6.47
CA ILE A 39 2.99 -4.35 -5.32
C ILE A 39 2.51 -5.53 -4.47
N ARG A 40 1.19 -5.62 -4.24
CA ARG A 40 0.57 -6.72 -3.46
C ARG A 40 0.74 -8.05 -4.17
N TYR A 41 0.57 -8.09 -5.49
CA TYR A 41 0.83 -9.25 -6.33
C TYR A 41 2.26 -9.75 -6.17
N VAL A 42 3.26 -8.88 -6.35
CA VAL A 42 4.69 -9.21 -6.19
C VAL A 42 4.98 -9.71 -4.78
N ARG A 43 4.42 -9.05 -3.76
CA ARG A 43 4.63 -9.45 -2.36
C ARG A 43 3.97 -10.80 -2.03
N ARG A 44 2.83 -11.13 -2.61
CA ARG A 44 2.09 -12.37 -2.34
C ARG A 44 2.66 -13.57 -3.08
N THR A 45 3.07 -13.36 -4.33
CA THR A 45 3.61 -14.41 -5.21
C THR A 45 5.11 -14.60 -5.05
N GLY A 46 5.83 -13.58 -4.56
CA GLY A 46 7.30 -13.58 -4.50
C GLY A 46 7.97 -13.46 -5.87
N CYS A 47 7.22 -13.14 -6.93
CA CYS A 47 7.79 -13.06 -8.27
C CYS A 47 8.80 -11.91 -8.38
N GLN A 48 9.78 -12.06 -9.28
CA GLN A 48 10.69 -10.96 -9.58
C GLN A 48 9.91 -9.79 -10.22
N TRP A 49 10.31 -8.54 -9.94
CA TRP A 49 9.66 -7.36 -10.51
C TRP A 49 9.57 -7.38 -12.04
N ARG A 50 10.58 -7.95 -12.72
CA ARG A 50 10.62 -8.06 -14.18
C ARG A 50 9.60 -9.06 -14.74
N LEU A 51 9.12 -9.99 -13.92
CA LEU A 51 8.12 -11.00 -14.27
C LEU A 51 6.69 -10.54 -13.94
N LEU A 52 6.50 -9.28 -13.54
CA LEU A 52 5.19 -8.72 -13.33
C LEU A 52 4.34 -8.84 -14.62
N PRO A 53 3.10 -9.36 -14.55
CA PRO A 53 2.22 -9.46 -15.72
C PRO A 53 2.05 -8.10 -16.43
N LYS A 54 1.95 -8.14 -17.77
CA LYS A 54 1.83 -6.92 -18.61
C LYS A 54 0.53 -6.16 -18.39
N ASP A 55 -0.48 -6.76 -17.76
CA ASP A 55 -1.73 -6.10 -17.38
C ASP A 55 -1.53 -5.03 -16.30
N PHE A 56 -0.47 -5.14 -15.51
CA PHE A 56 -0.11 -4.14 -14.51
C PHE A 56 0.66 -2.98 -15.13
N PRO A 57 0.71 -1.82 -14.45
CA PRO A 57 1.60 -0.73 -14.86
C PRO A 57 3.06 -1.23 -15.01
N PRO A 58 3.87 -0.58 -15.86
CA PRO A 58 5.25 -1.00 -16.08
C PRO A 58 6.01 -1.19 -14.77
N TRP A 59 6.67 -2.34 -14.62
CA TRP A 59 7.32 -2.74 -13.37
C TRP A 59 8.28 -1.68 -12.82
N ARG A 60 8.96 -0.92 -13.70
CA ARG A 60 9.85 0.20 -13.32
C ARG A 60 9.09 1.28 -12.56
N SER A 61 7.93 1.67 -13.05
CA SER A 61 7.08 2.69 -12.42
C SER A 61 6.54 2.20 -11.08
N VAL A 62 6.12 0.94 -11.01
CA VAL A 62 5.65 0.30 -9.78
C VAL A 62 6.78 0.24 -8.74
N TYR A 63 7.98 -0.20 -9.16
CA TYR A 63 9.14 -0.28 -8.28
C TYR A 63 9.56 1.09 -7.75
N VAL A 64 9.61 2.12 -8.59
CA VAL A 64 9.94 3.49 -8.16
C VAL A 64 8.89 4.01 -7.16
N ALA A 65 7.60 3.76 -7.40
CA ALA A 65 6.55 4.13 -6.45
C ALA A 65 6.71 3.40 -5.12
N PHE A 66 6.94 2.08 -5.15
CA PHE A 66 7.20 1.27 -3.97
C PHE A 66 8.40 1.78 -3.17
N TRP A 67 9.52 2.03 -3.84
CA TRP A 67 10.75 2.51 -3.21
C TRP A 67 10.56 3.88 -2.56
N ARG A 68 9.85 4.80 -3.23
CA ARG A 68 9.49 6.11 -2.67
C ARG A 68 8.61 5.99 -1.44
N TRP A 69 7.58 5.14 -1.46
CA TRP A 69 6.69 4.91 -0.32
C TRP A 69 7.39 4.21 0.84
N ARG A 70 8.35 3.33 0.54
CA ARG A 70 9.20 2.70 1.55
C ARG A 70 10.05 3.74 2.26
N ASN A 71 10.75 4.59 1.52
CA ASN A 71 11.65 5.58 2.10
C ASN A 71 10.90 6.72 2.81
N SER A 72 9.66 7.01 2.45
CA SER A 72 8.84 8.02 3.15
C SER A 72 8.24 7.54 4.47
N GLY A 73 8.44 6.26 4.84
CA GLY A 73 7.84 5.64 6.02
C GLY A 73 6.31 5.53 5.93
N LEU A 74 5.76 5.56 4.72
CA LEU A 74 4.30 5.51 4.51
C LEU A 74 3.71 4.23 5.06
N TRP A 75 4.37 3.10 4.82
CA TRP A 75 3.94 1.79 5.30
C TRP A 75 3.89 1.71 6.82
N GLU A 76 4.83 2.35 7.52
CA GLU A 76 4.85 2.40 8.98
C GLU A 76 3.70 3.24 9.52
N LYS A 77 3.34 4.33 8.86
CA LYS A 77 2.16 5.13 9.19
C LYS A 77 0.88 4.33 9.02
N ILE A 78 0.71 3.66 7.87
CA ILE A 78 -0.44 2.79 7.59
C ILE A 78 -0.54 1.68 8.64
N LEU A 79 0.55 0.97 8.93
CA LEU A 79 0.59 -0.10 9.92
C LEU A 79 0.24 0.42 11.33
N ARG A 80 0.71 1.62 11.70
CA ARG A 80 0.40 2.24 12.99
C ARG A 80 -1.09 2.53 13.12
N GLU A 81 -1.72 3.11 12.09
CA GLU A 81 -3.15 3.42 12.10
C GLU A 81 -4.01 2.16 12.09
N LEU A 82 -3.65 1.15 11.29
CA LEU A 82 -4.34 -0.15 11.30
C LEU A 82 -4.26 -0.82 12.68
N ARG A 83 -3.07 -0.83 13.31
CA ARG A 83 -2.90 -1.38 14.67
C ARG A 83 -3.77 -0.65 15.70
N LYS A 84 -3.86 0.68 15.63
CA LYS A 84 -4.76 1.45 16.51
C LYS A 84 -6.22 1.01 16.33
N ARG A 85 -6.70 0.92 15.09
CA ARG A 85 -8.08 0.50 14.79
C ARG A 85 -8.39 -0.90 15.32
N VAL A 86 -7.50 -1.87 15.10
CA VAL A 86 -7.66 -3.24 15.61
C VAL A 86 -7.71 -3.26 17.14
N ARG A 87 -6.88 -2.47 17.82
CA ARG A 87 -6.86 -2.40 19.29
C ARG A 87 -8.12 -1.78 19.87
N ILE A 88 -8.61 -0.69 19.27
CA ILE A 88 -9.86 -0.04 19.67
C ILE A 88 -11.03 -1.02 19.52
N LYS A 89 -11.12 -1.74 18.39
CA LYS A 89 -12.15 -2.78 18.20
C LYS A 89 -12.07 -3.90 19.24
N ALA A 90 -10.87 -4.21 19.73
CA ALA A 90 -10.65 -5.20 20.78
C ALA A 90 -10.85 -4.64 22.22
N GLY A 91 -11.31 -3.40 22.39
CA GLY A 91 -11.48 -2.76 23.70
C GLY A 91 -10.17 -2.44 24.42
N ARG A 92 -9.04 -2.43 23.71
CA ARG A 92 -7.70 -2.21 24.28
C ARG A 92 -7.21 -0.79 24.02
N ASN A 93 -6.35 -0.27 24.88
CA ASN A 93 -5.72 1.05 24.71
C ASN A 93 -5.08 1.15 23.31
N PRO A 94 -5.38 2.19 22.49
CA PRO A 94 -4.87 2.32 21.11
C PRO A 94 -3.35 2.38 21.01
N ARG A 95 -2.66 2.86 22.05
CA ARG A 95 -1.20 2.73 22.17
C ARG A 95 -0.89 1.48 22.99
N ARG A 96 0.13 0.72 22.58
CA ARG A 96 0.78 -0.21 23.52
C ARG A 96 1.36 0.70 24.61
N CYS A 97 1.01 0.49 25.88
CA CYS A 97 1.79 1.09 26.96
C CYS A 97 3.25 0.70 26.68
N LYS A 98 4.16 1.68 26.53
CA LYS A 98 5.57 1.34 26.38
C LYS A 98 5.97 0.58 27.66
N PRO A 99 6.82 -0.47 27.58
CA PRO A 99 7.59 -0.81 28.76
C PRO A 99 8.44 0.42 29.11
N VAL A 100 8.51 0.71 30.40
CA VAL A 100 9.32 1.77 31.01
C VAL A 100 10.74 1.74 30.44
#